data_AF-A0A0L0MWL1-F1
#
_entry.id   AF-A0A0L0MWL1-F1
#
_cell.length_a   1.000
_cell.length_b   1.000
_cell.length_c   1.000
_cell.angle_alpha   90.00
_cell.angle_beta   90.00
_cell.angle_gamma   90.00
#
_symmetry.space_group_name_H-M   'P 1'
#
loop_
_entity.id
_entity.type
_entity.pdbx_description
1 polymer ?
#
loop_
_entity_poly.entity_id
_entity_poly.type
_entity_poly.pdbx_seq_one_letter_code
_entity_poly.pdbx_strand_id
1 'polypeptide(L)'
;MLGGPSHRLLKLSPSVKDFENLKQDAIVEILDSRDSKERMEGFRRFGLSDACAKYYDAALDVLHDQVRSWASSLGLVVADPRISKYYPDAIRLGNNNDWWPDGRNKHGDCIGLLLPLFTDARLVQLTDEGTRERYTWDPNHALLLYRRAIASVGISTICMVFEVKREEKS
;
A
#
# COMPACT_ATOMS: atom_id res chain seq x y z
N MET A 1 -12.51 14.28 18.83
CA MET A 1 -11.73 14.37 17.57
C MET A 1 -10.60 13.36 17.67
N LEU A 2 -10.59 12.33 16.83
CA LEU A 2 -9.49 11.35 16.77
C LEU A 2 -8.35 11.99 15.96
N GLY A 3 -7.44 12.69 16.66
CA GLY A 3 -6.36 13.52 16.08
C GLY A 3 -5.07 12.75 15.83
N GLY A 4 -5.13 11.64 15.11
CA GLY A 4 -3.94 10.91 14.65
C GLY A 4 -3.50 11.32 13.24
N PRO A 5 -2.23 11.09 12.84
CA PRO A 5 -1.79 11.35 11.48
C PRO A 5 -2.54 10.44 10.49
N SER A 6 -2.97 10.99 9.36
CA SER A 6 -3.71 10.29 8.28
C SER A 6 -2.82 9.42 7.37
N HIS A 7 -1.52 9.46 7.59
CA HIS A 7 -0.56 8.56 6.94
C HIS A 7 0.64 8.31 7.85
N ARG A 8 1.38 7.23 7.58
CA ARG A 8 2.61 6.89 8.31
C ARG A 8 3.59 6.13 7.42
N LEU A 9 4.88 6.43 7.54
CA LEU A 9 5.94 5.61 6.96
C LEU A 9 6.42 4.60 7.99
N LEU A 10 6.47 3.33 7.60
CA LEU A 10 7.02 2.26 8.42
C LEU A 10 8.27 1.71 7.76
N LYS A 11 9.37 1.65 8.50
CA LYS A 11 10.63 1.13 7.98
C LYS A 11 10.50 -0.36 7.72
N LEU A 12 10.75 -0.76 6.48
CA LEU A 12 10.99 -2.14 6.11
C LEU A 12 12.38 -2.49 6.65
N SER A 13 12.46 -3.38 7.63
CA SER A 13 13.75 -3.71 8.23
C SER A 13 14.53 -4.61 7.28
N PRO A 14 15.71 -4.18 6.78
CA PRO A 14 16.53 -4.98 5.87
C PRO A 14 17.35 -6.05 6.60
N SER A 15 16.98 -6.42 7.83
CA SER A 15 17.75 -7.41 8.62
C SER A 15 17.77 -8.79 7.98
N VAL A 16 16.97 -9.00 6.93
CA VAL A 16 16.95 -10.22 6.14
C VAL A 16 17.39 -9.86 4.72
N LYS A 17 18.55 -10.35 4.31
CA LYS A 17 19.05 -10.28 2.92
C LYS A 17 18.00 -10.76 1.91
N ASP A 18 17.09 -11.62 2.36
CA ASP A 18 15.98 -12.14 1.57
C ASP A 18 14.92 -11.08 1.25
N PHE A 19 14.77 -10.02 2.07
CA PHE A 19 13.73 -9.01 1.83
C PHE A 19 13.94 -8.22 0.53
N GLU A 20 15.17 -7.74 0.29
CA GLU A 20 15.49 -7.04 -0.97
C GLU A 20 15.46 -7.98 -2.17
N ASN A 21 15.85 -9.25 -2.00
CA ASN A 21 15.72 -10.24 -3.06
C ASN A 21 14.26 -10.50 -3.40
N LEU A 22 13.39 -10.70 -2.40
CA LEU A 22 11.95 -10.90 -2.59
C LEU A 22 11.31 -9.69 -3.28
N LYS A 23 11.69 -8.49 -2.88
CA LYS A 23 11.24 -7.25 -3.54
C LYS A 23 11.68 -7.22 -5.01
N GLN A 24 12.93 -7.56 -5.30
CA GLN A 24 13.46 -7.55 -6.65
C GLN A 24 12.77 -8.60 -7.52
N ASP A 25 12.54 -9.81 -6.99
CA ASP A 25 11.81 -10.87 -7.68
C ASP A 25 10.37 -10.42 -8.00
N ALA A 26 9.68 -9.79 -7.05
CA ALA A 26 8.35 -9.23 -7.26
C ALA A 26 8.32 -8.12 -8.33
N ILE A 27 9.34 -7.25 -8.35
CA ILE A 27 9.48 -6.21 -9.38
C ILE A 27 9.65 -6.84 -10.76
N VAL A 28 10.57 -7.79 -10.90
CA VAL A 28 10.83 -8.47 -12.18
C VAL A 28 9.57 -9.17 -12.68
N GLU A 29 8.89 -9.93 -11.81
CA GLU A 29 7.70 -10.69 -12.20
C GLU A 29 6.54 -9.77 -12.65
N ILE A 30 6.32 -8.65 -11.97
CA ILE A 30 5.28 -7.69 -12.39
C ILE A 30 5.64 -7.02 -13.72
N LEU A 31 6.92 -6.66 -13.91
CA LEU A 31 7.36 -6.00 -15.15
C LEU A 31 7.32 -6.96 -16.34
N ASP A 32 7.59 -8.25 -16.12
CA ASP A 32 7.50 -9.30 -17.13
C ASP A 32 6.05 -9.77 -17.39
N SER A 33 5.14 -9.51 -16.45
CA SER A 33 3.71 -9.82 -16.61
C SER A 33 3.13 -9.04 -17.80
N ARG A 34 2.76 -9.79 -18.84
CA ARG A 34 2.10 -9.26 -20.04
C ARG A 34 0.62 -8.96 -19.82
N ASP A 35 0.04 -9.49 -18.74
CA ASP A 35 -1.38 -9.43 -18.45
C ASP A 35 -1.67 -8.45 -17.31
N SER A 36 -1.91 -7.18 -17.67
CA SER A 36 -2.70 -6.32 -16.78
C SER A 36 -4.12 -6.86 -16.79
N LYS A 37 -4.54 -7.49 -15.69
CA LYS A 37 -5.82 -8.21 -15.61
C LYS A 37 -7.00 -7.27 -15.76
N GLU A 38 -6.91 -6.06 -15.21
CA GLU A 38 -8.00 -5.09 -15.23
C GLU A 38 -7.51 -3.63 -15.23
N ARG A 39 -8.25 -2.76 -15.92
CA ARG A 39 -8.09 -1.30 -15.88
C ARG A 39 -9.28 -0.70 -15.13
N MET A 40 -9.08 -0.27 -13.89
CA MET A 40 -10.04 0.55 -13.16
C MET A 40 -9.62 2.02 -13.26
N GLU A 41 -10.54 2.91 -13.68
CA GLU A 41 -10.42 4.38 -13.64
C GLU A 41 -8.98 4.93 -13.53
N GLY A 42 -8.18 4.73 -14.58
CA GLY A 42 -6.81 5.26 -14.71
C GLY A 42 -5.70 4.55 -13.93
N PHE A 43 -5.99 3.42 -13.27
CA PHE A 43 -5.03 2.48 -12.67
C PHE A 43 -5.01 1.15 -13.44
N ARG A 44 -3.92 0.41 -13.29
CA ARG A 44 -3.81 -0.98 -13.75
C ARG A 44 -3.56 -1.91 -12.58
N ARG A 45 -4.29 -3.01 -12.52
CA ARG A 45 -4.12 -4.11 -11.56
C ARG A 45 -3.39 -5.26 -12.26
N PHE A 46 -2.41 -5.85 -11.59
CA PHE A 46 -1.67 -7.00 -12.11
C PHE A 46 -2.08 -8.32 -11.42
N GLY A 47 -2.78 -8.24 -10.28
CA GLY A 47 -3.00 -9.37 -9.39
C GLY A 47 -1.76 -9.66 -8.55
N LEU A 48 -1.89 -10.54 -7.56
CA LEU A 48 -0.77 -10.98 -6.74
C LEU A 48 -0.09 -12.18 -7.39
N SER A 49 1.13 -11.96 -7.89
CA SER A 49 1.99 -13.04 -8.35
C SER A 49 2.62 -13.80 -7.17
N ASP A 50 3.27 -14.94 -7.41
CA ASP A 50 3.88 -15.72 -6.33
C ASP A 50 5.02 -14.95 -5.64
N ALA A 51 5.85 -14.21 -6.39
CA ALA A 51 6.89 -13.37 -5.78
C ALA A 51 6.31 -12.19 -5.01
N CYS A 52 5.23 -11.58 -5.52
CA CYS A 52 4.52 -10.51 -4.81
C CYS A 52 3.95 -11.00 -3.48
N ALA A 53 3.38 -12.21 -3.46
CA ALA A 53 2.87 -12.83 -2.24
C ALA A 53 3.98 -13.04 -1.20
N LYS A 54 5.12 -13.59 -1.61
CA LYS A 54 6.26 -13.82 -0.70
C LYS A 54 6.82 -12.51 -0.15
N TYR A 55 6.97 -11.49 -0.99
CA TYR A 55 7.42 -10.17 -0.57
C TYR A 55 6.42 -9.54 0.43
N TYR A 56 5.12 -9.68 0.15
CA TYR A 56 4.06 -9.21 1.03
C TYR A 56 4.08 -9.92 2.40
N ASP A 57 4.17 -11.25 2.42
CA ASP A 57 4.18 -12.03 3.67
C ASP A 57 5.38 -11.66 4.55
N ALA A 58 6.56 -11.52 3.94
CA ALA A 58 7.77 -11.09 4.62
C ALA A 58 7.65 -9.66 5.18
N ALA A 59 6.99 -8.75 4.45
CA ALA A 59 6.73 -7.41 4.95
C ALA A 59 5.76 -7.43 6.14
N LEU A 60 4.71 -8.25 6.07
CA LEU A 60 3.77 -8.39 7.18
C LEU A 60 4.42 -8.95 8.46
N ASP A 61 5.35 -9.91 8.34
CA ASP A 61 6.07 -10.42 9.52
C ASP A 61 6.77 -9.30 10.32
N VAL A 62 7.22 -8.26 9.62
CA VAL A 62 7.91 -7.11 10.24
C VAL A 62 6.93 -6.01 10.67
N LEU A 63 5.86 -5.79 9.89
CA LEU A 63 5.00 -4.62 10.03
C LEU A 63 3.75 -4.88 10.85
N HIS A 64 3.30 -6.13 10.99
CA HIS A 64 1.98 -6.48 11.51
C HIS A 64 1.64 -5.77 12.84
N ASP A 65 2.54 -5.81 13.82
CA ASP A 65 2.28 -5.20 15.13
C ASP A 65 2.24 -3.67 15.06
N GLN A 66 3.04 -3.07 14.18
CA GLN A 66 3.05 -1.63 13.96
C GLN A 66 1.76 -1.16 13.25
N VAL A 67 1.27 -1.93 12.28
CA VAL A 67 -0.01 -1.68 11.60
C VAL A 67 -1.15 -1.77 12.61
N ARG A 68 -1.20 -2.84 13.41
CA ARG A 68 -2.24 -3.05 14.43
C ARG A 68 -2.23 -1.95 15.49
N SER A 69 -1.03 -1.56 15.96
CA SER A 69 -0.86 -0.49 16.94
C SER A 69 -1.35 0.86 16.39
N TRP A 70 -0.97 1.20 15.15
CA TRP A 70 -1.38 2.46 14.53
C TRP A 70 -2.89 2.49 14.26
N ALA A 71 -3.47 1.42 13.74
CA ALA A 71 -4.92 1.32 13.55
C ALA A 71 -5.69 1.46 14.86
N SER A 72 -5.21 0.81 15.93
CA SER A 72 -5.82 0.93 17.26
C SER A 72 -5.81 2.37 17.77
N SER A 73 -4.74 3.14 17.48
CA SER A 73 -4.68 4.57 17.82
C SER A 73 -5.70 5.43 17.07
N LEU A 74 -6.20 4.94 15.93
CA LEU A 74 -7.27 5.55 15.13
C LEU A 74 -8.67 5.02 15.53
N GLY A 75 -8.75 4.13 16.52
CA GLY A 75 -10.01 3.49 16.93
C GLY A 75 -10.48 2.37 15.97
N LEU A 76 -9.58 1.86 15.14
CA LEU A 76 -9.86 0.82 14.15
C LEU A 76 -9.35 -0.55 14.64
N VAL A 77 -10.11 -1.60 14.31
CA VAL A 77 -9.71 -2.99 14.52
C VAL A 77 -9.32 -3.58 13.19
N VAL A 78 -8.04 -3.97 13.07
CA VAL A 78 -7.46 -4.62 11.88
C VAL A 78 -7.75 -6.11 11.98
N ALA A 79 -8.55 -6.64 11.05
CA ALA A 79 -8.60 -8.08 10.81
C ALA A 79 -7.20 -8.57 10.41
N ASP A 80 -6.83 -9.80 10.77
CA ASP A 80 -5.53 -10.36 10.40
C ASP A 80 -5.36 -10.27 8.87
N PRO A 81 -4.34 -9.52 8.39
CA PRO A 81 -4.11 -9.34 6.96
C PRO A 81 -3.93 -10.65 6.17
N ARG A 82 -3.56 -11.73 6.86
CA ARG A 82 -3.36 -13.07 6.28
C ARG A 82 -4.64 -13.89 6.18
N ILE A 83 -5.66 -13.54 6.97
CA ILE A 83 -6.95 -14.26 7.06
C ILE A 83 -8.05 -13.48 6.34
N SER A 84 -7.81 -12.19 6.11
CA SER A 84 -8.71 -11.30 5.39
C SER A 84 -9.05 -11.82 3.99
N LYS A 85 -10.35 -11.79 3.63
CA LYS A 85 -10.82 -12.08 2.26
C LYS A 85 -10.37 -11.01 1.25
N TYR A 86 -9.78 -9.91 1.72
CA TYR A 86 -9.23 -8.84 0.90
C TYR A 86 -7.81 -9.23 0.51
N TYR A 87 -7.64 -9.76 -0.70
CA TYR A 87 -6.31 -10.12 -1.20
C TYR A 87 -5.51 -8.86 -1.56
N PRO A 88 -4.21 -8.81 -1.25
CA PRO A 88 -3.36 -7.74 -1.72
C PRO A 88 -3.29 -7.73 -3.24
N ASP A 89 -3.09 -6.56 -3.83
CA ASP A 89 -2.96 -6.40 -5.28
C ASP A 89 -1.79 -5.49 -5.65
N ALA A 90 -1.13 -5.78 -6.75
CA ALA A 90 -0.15 -4.89 -7.35
C ALA A 90 -0.87 -3.90 -8.27
N ILE A 91 -0.70 -2.60 -7.98
CA ILE A 91 -1.29 -1.52 -8.76
C ILE A 91 -0.22 -0.59 -9.33
N ARG A 92 -0.47 -0.08 -10.54
CA ARG A 92 0.28 1.05 -11.10
C ARG A 92 -0.46 2.35 -10.81
N LEU A 93 0.10 3.17 -9.92
CA LEU A 93 -0.30 4.55 -9.69
C LEU A 93 -0.04 5.37 -10.95
N GLY A 94 -1.10 5.96 -11.50
CA GLY A 94 -1.03 6.89 -12.63
C GLY A 94 -0.49 8.25 -12.20
N ASN A 95 0.01 9.02 -13.17
CA ASN A 95 0.45 10.40 -12.92
C ASN A 95 -0.77 11.26 -12.60
N ASN A 96 -0.82 11.84 -11.39
CA ASN A 96 -1.96 12.63 -10.90
C ASN A 96 -3.31 11.91 -10.94
N ASN A 97 -3.30 10.58 -10.84
CA ASN A 97 -4.53 9.80 -10.66
C ASN A 97 -4.57 9.27 -9.23
N ASP A 98 -5.54 9.75 -8.46
CA ASP A 98 -5.65 9.52 -7.01
C ASP A 98 -6.27 8.15 -6.70
N TRP A 99 -5.49 7.25 -6.12
CA TRP A 99 -5.95 5.93 -5.67
C TRP A 99 -6.38 5.99 -4.20
N TRP A 100 -7.56 5.44 -3.88
CA TRP A 100 -8.12 5.40 -2.53
C TRP A 100 -8.18 3.96 -1.99
N PRO A 101 -7.84 3.73 -0.70
CA PRO A 101 -7.95 2.42 -0.06
C PRO A 101 -9.34 1.76 -0.01
N ASP A 102 -10.43 2.47 -0.30
CA ASP A 102 -11.78 1.86 -0.42
C ASP A 102 -12.31 1.98 -1.86
N GLY A 103 -11.40 2.13 -2.82
CA GLY A 103 -11.69 2.25 -4.25
C GLY A 103 -12.33 3.58 -4.67
N ARG A 104 -13.20 4.20 -3.86
CA ARG A 104 -13.96 5.41 -4.23
C ARG A 104 -14.37 6.34 -3.09
N ASN A 105 -14.20 5.93 -1.83
CA ASN A 105 -14.81 6.67 -0.72
C ASN A 105 -13.78 7.31 0.22
N LYS A 106 -13.75 8.65 0.22
CA LYS A 106 -12.98 9.48 1.17
C LYS A 106 -13.40 9.28 2.64
N HIS A 107 -14.55 8.66 2.87
CA HIS A 107 -15.11 8.37 4.19
C HIS A 107 -15.00 6.91 4.60
N GLY A 108 -14.35 6.06 3.82
CA GLY A 108 -14.14 4.66 4.18
C GLY A 108 -13.26 4.54 5.43
N ASP A 109 -13.65 3.65 6.35
CA ASP A 109 -12.80 3.24 7.49
C ASP A 109 -11.86 2.11 7.05
N CYS A 110 -11.08 2.39 6.00
CA CYS A 110 -10.10 1.48 5.42
C CYS A 110 -8.69 2.05 5.58
N ILE A 111 -7.76 1.21 6.01
CA ILE A 111 -6.33 1.52 5.98
C ILE A 111 -5.74 0.85 4.74
N GLY A 112 -5.05 1.62 3.90
CA GLY A 112 -4.20 1.10 2.85
C GLY A 112 -2.80 0.85 3.39
N LEU A 113 -2.28 -0.37 3.30
CA LEU A 113 -0.86 -0.66 3.43
C LEU A 113 -0.25 -0.78 2.04
N LEU A 114 0.66 0.13 1.72
CA LEU A 114 1.32 0.18 0.43
C LEU A 114 2.78 -0.22 0.55
N LEU A 115 3.19 -1.21 -0.23
CA LEU A 115 4.56 -1.68 -0.30
C LEU A 115 5.23 -1.24 -1.60
N PRO A 116 6.46 -0.72 -1.54
CA PRO A 116 7.15 -0.22 -2.71
C PRO A 116 7.59 -1.40 -3.61
N LEU A 117 7.25 -1.31 -4.89
CA LEU A 117 7.78 -2.17 -5.96
C LEU A 117 8.68 -1.34 -6.88
N PHE A 118 9.65 -0.67 -6.26
CA PHE A 118 10.63 0.18 -6.90
C PHE A 118 11.89 0.27 -6.03
N THR A 119 13.03 0.48 -6.66
CA THR A 119 14.35 0.53 -6.01
C THR A 119 14.79 1.94 -5.65
N ASP A 120 14.25 2.96 -6.31
CA ASP A 120 14.61 4.35 -6.11
C ASP A 120 13.46 5.15 -5.53
N ALA A 121 13.78 6.20 -4.77
CA ALA A 121 12.77 7.08 -4.17
C ALA A 121 11.83 7.68 -5.23
N ARG A 122 10.53 7.68 -4.94
CA ARG A 122 9.48 8.15 -5.85
C ARG A 122 8.78 9.38 -5.29
N LEU A 123 8.55 10.37 -6.14
CA LEU A 123 7.72 11.51 -5.78
C LEU A 123 6.25 11.12 -5.92
N VAL A 124 5.51 11.33 -4.85
CA VAL A 124 4.09 10.98 -4.75
C VAL A 124 3.34 12.13 -4.11
N GLN A 125 2.05 12.17 -4.38
CA GLN A 125 1.13 13.16 -3.83
C GLN A 125 0.10 12.44 -2.98
N LEU A 126 -0.06 12.88 -1.73
CA LEU A 126 -1.22 12.52 -0.91
C LEU A 126 -2.29 13.57 -1.06
N THR A 127 -3.52 13.12 -1.19
CA THR A 127 -4.70 14.00 -1.28
C THR A 127 -5.67 13.64 -0.15
N ASP A 128 -6.15 14.62 0.60
CA ASP A 128 -7.29 14.50 1.51
C ASP A 128 -8.37 15.56 1.17
N GLU A 129 -9.30 15.84 2.10
CA GLU A 129 -10.44 16.77 1.93
C GLU A 129 -10.02 18.24 1.70
N GLY A 130 -9.37 18.50 0.57
CA GLY A 130 -8.96 19.83 0.13
C GLY A 130 -7.45 20.10 0.19
N THR A 131 -6.64 19.22 0.78
CA THR A 131 -5.18 19.39 0.79
C THR A 131 -4.48 18.39 -0.14
N ARG A 132 -3.39 18.85 -0.74
CA ARG A 132 -2.48 18.05 -1.56
C ARG A 132 -1.08 18.25 -1.04
N GLU A 133 -0.46 17.17 -0.63
CA GLU A 133 0.87 17.17 -0.04
C GLU A 133 1.78 16.30 -0.90
N ARG A 134 2.92 16.86 -1.30
CA ARG A 134 3.95 16.11 -2.04
C ARG A 134 5.01 15.61 -1.07
N TYR A 135 5.41 14.36 -1.24
CA TYR A 135 6.46 13.77 -0.45
C TYR A 135 7.26 12.78 -1.29
N THR A 136 8.52 12.59 -0.88
CA THR A 136 9.40 11.59 -1.45
C THR A 136 9.21 10.28 -0.69
N TRP A 137 8.68 9.26 -1.36
CA TRP A 137 8.52 7.93 -0.80
C TRP A 137 9.81 7.14 -0.96
N ASP A 138 10.45 6.87 0.18
CA ASP A 138 11.64 6.05 0.29
C ASP A 138 11.32 4.57 -0.01
N PRO A 139 12.12 3.89 -0.86
CA PRO A 139 11.88 2.51 -1.28
C PRO A 139 12.03 1.47 -0.16
N ASN A 140 12.58 1.85 0.99
CA ASN A 140 12.75 1.00 2.17
C ASN A 140 11.66 1.25 3.22
N HIS A 141 10.60 1.97 2.86
CA HIS A 141 9.48 2.24 3.74
C HIS A 141 8.17 1.77 3.13
N ALA A 142 7.37 1.09 3.92
CA ALA A 142 5.95 0.93 3.63
C ALA A 142 5.22 2.22 3.95
N LEU A 143 4.16 2.49 3.21
CA LEU A 143 3.29 3.63 3.46
C LEU A 143 1.94 3.13 3.93
N LEU A 144 1.54 3.59 5.11
CA LEU A 144 0.19 3.43 5.62
C LEU A 144 -0.63 4.67 5.28
N LEU A 145 -1.82 4.47 4.73
CA LEU A 145 -2.79 5.52 4.39
C LEU A 145 -4.11 5.28 5.12
N TYR A 146 -4.66 6.34 5.70
CA TYR A 146 -6.01 6.36 6.26
C TYR A 146 -6.73 7.62 5.78
N ARG A 147 -7.91 7.43 5.14
CA ARG A 147 -8.70 8.53 4.54
C ARG A 147 -7.89 9.48 3.64
N ARG A 148 -6.87 8.94 2.99
CA ARG A 148 -6.01 9.65 2.04
C ARG A 148 -5.93 8.88 0.73
N ALA A 149 -5.94 9.65 -0.35
CA ALA A 149 -5.58 9.17 -1.67
C ALA A 149 -4.09 9.30 -1.91
N ILE A 150 -3.57 8.54 -2.86
CA ILE A 150 -2.20 8.67 -3.36
C ILE A 150 -2.15 8.65 -4.88
N ALA A 151 -1.33 9.53 -5.46
CA ALA A 151 -0.98 9.52 -6.88
C ALA A 151 0.54 9.57 -7.06
N SER A 152 1.02 9.02 -8.18
CA SER A 152 2.40 9.25 -8.60
C SER A 152 2.54 10.64 -9.23
N VAL A 153 3.73 11.24 -9.09
CA VAL A 153 4.05 12.53 -9.72
C VAL A 153 5.14 12.31 -10.77
N GLY A 154 4.85 12.62 -12.03
CA GLY A 154 5.77 12.50 -13.15
C GLY A 154 5.90 11.07 -13.67
N ILE A 155 6.51 10.17 -12.90
CA ILE A 155 6.73 8.77 -13.29
C ILE A 155 5.73 7.87 -12.58
N SER A 156 4.99 7.07 -13.34
CA SER A 156 4.08 6.08 -12.79
C SER A 156 4.81 5.14 -11.82
N THR A 157 4.20 4.87 -10.68
CA THR A 157 4.81 4.08 -9.61
C THR A 157 3.99 2.81 -9.39
N ILE A 158 4.65 1.65 -9.31
CA ILE A 158 3.98 0.39 -8.98
C ILE A 158 4.15 0.14 -7.47
N CYS A 159 3.09 -0.27 -6.82
CA CYS A 159 3.10 -0.65 -5.40
C CYS A 159 2.11 -1.79 -5.16
N MET A 160 2.36 -2.59 -4.12
CA MET A 160 1.35 -3.53 -3.63
C MET A 160 0.47 -2.82 -2.63
N VAL A 161 -0.81 -3.11 -2.65
CA VAL A 161 -1.82 -2.53 -1.78
C VAL A 161 -2.50 -3.62 -1.00
N PHE A 162 -2.71 -3.38 0.29
CA PHE A 162 -3.61 -4.15 1.12
C PHE A 162 -4.64 -3.24 1.78
N GLU A 163 -5.91 -3.60 1.65
CA GLU A 163 -7.04 -2.93 2.29
C GLU A 163 -7.33 -3.60 3.64
N VAL A 164 -7.08 -2.87 4.73
CA VAL A 164 -7.52 -3.27 6.06
C VAL A 164 -8.88 -2.63 6.34
N LYS A 165 -9.94 -3.43 6.37
CA LYS A 165 -11.26 -2.96 6.82
C LYS A 165 -11.46 -3.20 8.31
N ARG A 166 -12.24 -2.32 8.93
CA ARG A 166 -12.72 -2.48 10.30
C ARG A 166 -13.48 -3.80 10.44
N GLU A 167 -13.13 -4.60 11.45
CA GLU A 167 -13.96 -5.72 11.86
C GLU A 167 -15.27 -5.18 12.47
N GLU A 168 -16.40 -5.52 11.87
CA GLU A 168 -17.70 -5.31 12.51
C GLU A 168 -17.78 -6.28 13.70
N LYS A 169 -17.95 -5.75 14.91
CA LYS A 169 -18.30 -6.59 16.05
C LYS A 169 -19.70 -7.15 15.77
N SER A 170 -19.76 -8.44 15.44
CA SER A 170 -20.99 -9.25 15.44
C SER A 170 -21.60 -9.30 16.84
#